data_AF-A0A2V6D697-F1
#
_entry.id   AF-A0A2V6D697-F1
#
_cell.length_a   1.000
_cell.length_b   1.000
_cell.length_c   1.000
_cell.angle_alpha   90.00
_cell.angle_beta   90.00
_cell.angle_gamma   90.00
#
_symmetry.space_group_name_H-M   'P 1'
#
loop_
_entity.id
_entity.type
_entity.pdbx_description
1 polymer ?
#
loop_
_entity_poly.entity_id
_entity_poly.type
_entity_poly.pdbx_seq_one_letter_code
_entity_poly.pdbx_strand_id
1 'polypeptide(L)'
;ILLEPIMKVENSTPEEYQGDIIGDLNRRRARIDSIEVRGNLTIVNAEVPLAEMFGYATAIRSLSKGRSSYSMEPSHFEQVPQNLVSAILDQKETK
;
A
#
# COMPACT_ATOMS: atom_id res chain seq x y z
N ILE A 1 18.67 8.67 12.35
CA ILE A 1 17.64 7.64 12.09
C ILE A 1 16.49 8.28 11.31
N LEU A 2 16.14 7.72 10.16
CA LEU A 2 15.02 8.20 9.35
C LEU A 2 13.81 7.30 9.62
N LEU A 3 12.68 7.90 9.96
CA LEU A 3 11.42 7.21 10.21
C LEU A 3 10.47 7.49 9.05
N GLU A 4 9.79 6.47 8.53
CA GLU A 4 8.70 6.60 7.57
C GLU A 4 7.34 6.33 8.24
N PRO A 5 6.30 7.11 7.92
CA PRO A 5 4.96 6.82 8.38
C PRO A 5 4.38 5.61 7.63
N ILE A 6 3.94 4.62 8.40
CA ILE A 6 3.24 3.44 7.92
C ILE A 6 1.74 3.66 8.04
N MET A 7 1.03 3.41 6.95
CA MET A 7 -0.42 3.52 6.85
C MET A 7 -1.03 2.13 6.87
N LYS A 8 -2.05 1.95 7.70
CA LYS A 8 -2.92 0.77 7.61
C LYS A 8 -3.92 1.02 6.49
N VAL A 9 -3.97 0.12 5.52
CA VAL A 9 -4.80 0.19 4.33
C VAL A 9 -5.77 -0.98 4.35
N GLU A 10 -7.05 -0.68 4.22
CA GLU A 10 -8.09 -1.67 3.99
C GLU A 10 -8.62 -1.48 2.57
N ASN A 11 -8.49 -2.49 1.73
CA ASN A 11 -9.02 -2.49 0.36
C ASN A 11 -10.16 -3.49 0.24
N SER A 12 -11.33 -3.02 -0.16
CA SER A 12 -12.47 -3.85 -0.55
C SER A 12 -12.54 -3.96 -2.07
N THR A 13 -12.51 -5.17 -2.59
CA THR A 13 -12.61 -5.45 -4.02
C THR A 13 -13.36 -6.76 -4.28
N PRO A 14 -14.06 -6.93 -5.41
CA PRO A 14 -14.58 -8.24 -5.79
C PRO A 14 -13.46 -9.28 -5.93
N GLU A 15 -13.76 -10.55 -5.65
CA GLU A 15 -12.81 -11.69 -5.73
C GLU A 15 -12.11 -11.79 -7.09
N GLU A 16 -12.81 -11.44 -8.18
CA GLU A 16 -12.26 -11.42 -9.55
C GLU A 16 -10.97 -10.57 -9.69
N TYR A 17 -10.83 -9.50 -8.90
CA TYR A 17 -9.71 -8.56 -8.96
C TYR A 17 -8.75 -8.69 -7.77
N GLN A 18 -9.00 -9.63 -6.85
CA GLN A 18 -8.19 -9.82 -5.65
C GLN A 18 -6.70 -9.99 -6.00
N GLY A 19 -6.39 -10.84 -6.99
CA GLY A 19 -5.01 -11.14 -7.37
C GLY A 19 -4.24 -9.91 -7.85
N ASP A 20 -4.88 -9.07 -8.67
CA ASP A 20 -4.28 -7.84 -9.20
C ASP A 20 -4.01 -6.81 -8.09
N ILE A 21 -4.96 -6.66 -7.16
CA ILE A 21 -4.82 -5.75 -6.01
C ILE A 21 -3.70 -6.21 -5.08
N ILE A 22 -3.64 -7.50 -4.75
CA ILE A 22 -2.56 -8.08 -3.93
C ILE A 22 -1.21 -7.90 -4.64
N GLY A 23 -1.17 -8.05 -5.97
CA GLY A 23 0.03 -7.82 -6.76
C GLY A 23 0.53 -6.38 -6.68
N ASP A 24 -0.37 -5.39 -6.79
CA ASP A 24 -0.02 -3.96 -6.65
C ASP A 24 0.47 -3.62 -5.24
N LEU A 25 -0.22 -4.11 -4.21
CA LEU A 25 0.17 -3.94 -2.81
C LEU A 25 1.59 -4.48 -2.56
N ASN A 26 1.90 -5.69 -3.04
CA ASN A 26 3.25 -6.27 -2.92
C ASN A 26 4.32 -5.43 -3.61
N ARG A 27 4.03 -4.83 -4.78
CA ARG A 27 4.96 -3.91 -5.45
C ARG A 27 5.23 -2.65 -4.63
N ARG A 28 4.25 -2.20 -3.86
CA ARG A 28 4.32 -1.02 -2.98
C ARG A 28 4.91 -1.32 -1.60
N ARG A 29 5.60 -2.46 -1.45
CA ARG A 29 6.18 -2.89 -0.16
C ARG A 29 5.13 -3.04 0.95
N ALA A 30 3.88 -3.35 0.58
CA ALA A 30 2.84 -3.62 1.55
C ALA A 30 3.12 -4.91 2.33
N ARG A 31 2.88 -4.89 3.64
CA ARG A 31 2.80 -6.08 4.47
C ARG A 31 1.32 -6.46 4.63
N ILE A 32 0.92 -7.59 4.07
CA ILE A 32 -0.48 -8.06 4.17
C ILE A 32 -0.67 -8.70 5.55
N ASP A 33 -1.60 -8.16 6.32
CA ASP A 33 -1.93 -8.68 7.66
C ASP A 33 -2.99 -9.77 7.58
N SER A 34 -4.05 -9.52 6.81
CA SER A 34 -5.16 -10.45 6.65
C SER A 34 -5.93 -10.22 5.36
N ILE A 35 -6.55 -11.29 4.89
CA ILE A 35 -7.47 -11.27 3.74
C ILE A 35 -8.77 -11.91 4.22
N GLU A 36 -9.84 -11.13 4.25
CA GLU A 36 -11.18 -11.58 4.62
C GLU A 36 -12.07 -11.64 3.38
N VAL A 37 -12.77 -12.75 3.19
CA VAL A 37 -13.77 -12.88 2.11
C VAL A 37 -15.17 -12.78 2.71
N ARG A 38 -15.93 -11.75 2.34
CA ARG A 38 -17.32 -11.52 2.74
C ARG A 38 -18.24 -11.61 1.52
N GLY A 39 -18.76 -12.82 1.29
CA GLY A 39 -19.62 -13.09 0.14
C GLY A 39 -18.85 -12.87 -1.16
N ASN A 40 -19.29 -11.91 -1.98
CA ASN A 40 -18.66 -11.59 -3.26
C ASN A 40 -17.59 -10.48 -3.16
N LEU A 41 -17.28 -10.01 -1.95
CA LEU A 41 -16.26 -8.99 -1.69
C LEU A 41 -15.11 -9.59 -0.90
N THR A 42 -13.89 -9.22 -1.27
CA THR A 42 -12.66 -9.52 -0.55
C THR A 42 -12.15 -8.23 0.06
N ILE A 43 -11.85 -8.28 1.36
CA ILE A 43 -11.27 -7.20 2.14
C ILE A 43 -9.82 -7.58 2.41
N VAL A 44 -8.88 -6.76 1.95
CA VAL A 44 -7.44 -6.94 2.14
C VAL A 44 -6.95 -5.90 3.13
N ASN A 45 -6.48 -6.34 4.28
CA ASN A 45 -5.83 -5.50 5.28
C ASN A 45 -4.32 -5.58 5.10
N ALA A 46 -3.67 -4.44 4.91
CA ALA A 46 -2.23 -4.37 4.76
C ALA A 46 -1.65 -3.08 5.35
N GLU A 47 -0.40 -3.14 5.77
CA GLU A 47 0.38 -1.97 6.17
C GLU A 47 1.31 -1.57 5.04
N VAL A 48 1.24 -0.30 4.64
CA VAL A 48 1.98 0.23 3.49
C VAL A 48 2.68 1.53 3.87
N PRO A 49 3.95 1.74 3.49
CA PRO A 49 4.60 3.03 3.67
C PRO A 49 3.88 4.13 2.88
N LEU A 50 3.63 5.29 3.51
CA LEU A 50 2.95 6.40 2.86
C LEU A 50 3.64 6.86 1.56
N ALA A 51 4.97 6.75 1.50
CA ALA A 51 5.76 7.10 0.32
C ALA A 51 5.35 6.30 -0.93
N GLU A 52 4.95 5.04 -0.75
CA GLU A 52 4.54 4.14 -1.83
C GLU A 52 3.06 4.25 -2.17
N MET A 53 2.26 4.98 -1.38
CA MET A 53 0.81 5.12 -1.59
C MET A 53 0.45 6.20 -2.62
N PHE A 54 1.44 6.97 -3.10
CA PHE A 54 1.20 7.98 -4.13
C PHE A 54 0.69 7.32 -5.43
N GLY A 55 -0.44 7.81 -5.94
CA GLY A 55 -1.10 7.25 -7.13
C GLY A 55 -1.89 5.96 -6.90
N TYR A 56 -1.97 5.43 -5.67
CA TYR A 56 -2.70 4.19 -5.37
C TYR A 56 -4.18 4.26 -5.77
N ALA A 57 -4.85 5.39 -5.48
CA ALA A 57 -6.26 5.59 -5.82
C ALA A 57 -6.57 5.48 -7.33
N THR A 58 -5.60 5.78 -8.19
CA THR A 58 -5.73 5.66 -9.64
C THR A 58 -5.42 4.23 -10.08
N ALA A 59 -4.38 3.61 -9.50
CA ALA A 59 -4.00 2.23 -9.79
C ALA A 59 -5.14 1.25 -9.46
N ILE A 60 -5.70 1.30 -8.25
CA ILE A 60 -6.78 0.38 -7.86
C ILE A 60 -8.03 0.54 -8.72
N ARG A 61 -8.35 1.76 -9.17
CA ARG A 61 -9.49 2.01 -10.05
C ARG A 61 -9.25 1.37 -11.41
N SER A 62 -8.04 1.46 -11.93
CA SER A 62 -7.70 0.82 -13.21
C SER A 62 -7.72 -0.71 -13.09
N LEU A 63 -7.18 -1.28 -12.01
CA LEU A 63 -7.10 -2.72 -11.79
C LEU A 63 -8.49 -3.34 -11.57
N SER A 64 -9.35 -2.67 -10.80
CA SER A 64 -10.69 -3.15 -10.46
C SER A 64 -11.80 -2.70 -11.40
N LYS A 65 -11.46 -2.01 -12.50
CA LYS A 65 -12.42 -1.32 -13.39
C LYS A 65 -13.39 -0.40 -12.62
N GLY A 66 -12.88 0.25 -11.57
CA GLY A 66 -13.63 1.17 -10.70
C GLY A 66 -14.50 0.51 -9.65
N ARG A 67 -14.35 -0.80 -9.39
CA ARG A 67 -15.17 -1.56 -8.42
C ARG A 67 -14.50 -1.78 -7.06
N SER A 68 -13.25 -1.36 -6.90
CA SER A 68 -12.51 -1.40 -5.63
C SER A 68 -12.64 -0.07 -4.89
N SER A 69 -12.73 -0.17 -3.56
CA SER A 69 -12.68 0.97 -2.63
C SER A 69 -11.60 0.72 -1.59
N TYR A 70 -10.93 1.77 -1.15
CA TYR A 70 -9.91 1.67 -0.09
C TYR A 70 -10.11 2.73 0.98
N SER A 71 -9.70 2.40 2.20
CA SER A 71 -9.51 3.33 3.31
C SER A 71 -8.07 3.24 3.78
N MET A 72 -7.56 4.34 4.35
CA MET A 72 -6.22 4.42 4.90
C MET A 72 -6.22 5.18 6.21
N GLU A 73 -5.56 4.63 7.21
CA GLU A 73 -5.43 5.20 8.56
C GLU A 73 -3.96 5.22 8.99
N PRO A 74 -3.50 6.25 9.73
CA PRO A 74 -2.14 6.25 10.29
C PRO A 74 -1.99 5.11 11.31
N SER A 75 -0.98 4.25 11.13
CA SER A 75 -0.69 3.16 12.07
C SER A 75 0.42 3.57 13.04
N HIS A 76 1.65 3.70 12.53
CA HIS A 76 2.84 4.03 13.33
C HIS A 76 3.98 4.54 12.44
N PHE A 77 5.11 4.89 13.07
CA PHE A 77 6.34 5.23 12.36
C PHE A 77 7.33 4.06 12.46
N GLU A 78 7.84 3.61 11.33
CA GLU A 78 8.82 2.52 11.25
C GLU A 78 10.16 3.05 10.72
N GLN A 79 11.26 2.37 11.07
CA GLN A 79 12.58 2.75 10.58
C GLN A 79 12.73 2.39 9.10
N VAL A 80 13.11 3.38 8.29
CA VAL A 80 13.37 3.18 6.87
C VAL A 80 14.50 2.16 6.70
N PRO A 81 14.35 1.12 5.86
CA PRO A 81 15.42 0.18 5.56
C PRO A 81 16.68 0.91 5.08
N GLN A 82 17.86 0.53 5.57
CA GLN A 82 19.13 1.23 5.24
C GLN A 82 19.38 1.36 3.73
N ASN A 83 18.90 0.40 2.94
CA ASN A 83 18.99 0.40 1.47
C ASN A 83 18.24 1.57 0.81
N LEU A 84 17.19 2.09 1.44
CA LEU A 84 16.42 3.25 0.97
C LEU A 84 16.94 4.56 1.58
N VAL A 85 17.55 4.50 2.77
CA VAL A 85 18.10 5.68 3.46
C VAL A 85 19.19 6.34 2.60
N SER A 86 20.08 5.57 2.00
CA SER A 86 21.13 6.08 1.10
C SER A 86 20.53 6.77 -0.13
N ALA A 87 19.56 6.13 -0.80
CA ALA A 87 18.90 6.70 -1.98
C ALA A 87 18.17 8.03 -1.67
N ILE A 88 17.55 8.14 -0.49
CA ILE A 88 16.85 9.37 -0.07
C ILE A 88 17.84 10.48 0.31
N LEU A 89 18.98 10.13 0.93
CA LEU A 89 20.03 11.10 1.28
C LEU A 89 20.69 11.68 0.02
N ASP A 90 20.99 10.84 -0.97
CA ASP A 90 21.60 11.27 -2.24
C ASP A 90 20.68 12.23 -3.02
N GLN A 91 19.35 12.00 -2.99
CA GLN A 91 18.38 12.92 -3.60
C GLN A 91 18.26 14.27 -2.89
N LYS A 92 18.59 14.35 -1.59
CA LYS A 92 18.56 15.61 -0.84
C LYS A 92 19.77 16.50 -1.10
N GLU A 93 20.92 15.96 -1.49
CA GLU A 93 22.13 16.76 -1.80
C GLU A 93 22.10 17.41 -3.18
N THR A 94 21.22 17.00 -4.09
CA THR A 94 21.12 17.57 -5.45
C THR A 94 20.22 18.81 -5.53
N LYS A 95 19.98 19.52 -4.41
CA LYS A 95 19.22 20.78 -4.40
C LYS A 95 19.89 21.88 -3.61
#